data_AF-E0PFV5-F1
#
_entry.id   AF-E0PFV5-F1
#
_cell.length_a   1.000
_cell.length_b   1.000
_cell.length_c   1.000
_cell.angle_alpha   90.00
_cell.angle_beta   90.00
_cell.angle_gamma   90.00
#
_symmetry.space_group_name_H-M   'P 1'
#
loop_
_entity.id
_entity.type
_entity.pdbx_description
1 polymer ?
#
loop_
_entity_poly.entity_id
_entity_poly.type
_entity_poly.pdbx_seq_one_letter_code
_entity_poly.pdbx_strand_id
1 'polypeptide(L)'
;MEIKNILVIGNGFDLAIKRKTSYEDFIKFACQITGFPNESISHSLCDNYTLYGKESFIDQYELFQKNLVLEFINFLVKKYSEQNNLRNLTEEKLKYLDKYYEYFQCEVSFQGREKTFNNLYNSFYGHGIQYPPGESFEELFIKSLEEKLQKEIEKCNPINLSALLDVVETNSGFKKMASKSDYIISLSYYEFFLKFKNPILDFILLNRDSLDNWSSLEQHISHLINGFVELKGKIEELEEEYTKLFIDNYLTDNELKTLTKEIEKHFSFLPNSTHINFLIKDIGYTFHPNLRPNSNYQPPQPMHSNLTTAFEEYHSKLVKALNSFTFLLELYLTYLDKIEDESKFEIPKILSPFEQVDDILTFNYTDTAQQLYNIPDNNIHYIHGKLNFTKDTIETSNLVLGIEDIDHNIIDDDLIDFQKTFQRIVKKTGSKYRSFFNLDHSNNLVRVIIYGHSLDVLDQEIFKKIFDELDNITNTSSSPLRMEIIILHYGKTEIQSTIDLKSKVRNLSAILGKDKLIELTANNLVHFIDASKLDEIETIIYESKKRTQINTF
;
A
#
# COMPACT_ATOMS: atom_id res chain seq x y z
N MET A 1 10.61 26.60 -32.31
CA MET A 1 9.62 25.52 -32.32
C MET A 1 9.24 25.30 -30.88
N GLU A 2 8.01 25.62 -30.51
CA GLU A 2 7.56 25.46 -29.14
C GLU A 2 7.08 24.01 -28.97
N ILE A 3 7.76 23.29 -28.07
CA ILE A 3 7.44 21.91 -27.71
C ILE A 3 6.92 21.96 -26.30
N LYS A 4 5.74 21.39 -26.07
CA LYS A 4 5.17 21.23 -24.76
C LYS A 4 5.33 19.80 -24.29
N ASN A 5 6.02 19.56 -23.18
CA ASN A 5 6.18 18.24 -22.57
C ASN A 5 5.32 18.13 -21.31
N ILE A 6 4.38 17.19 -21.32
CA ILE A 6 3.53 16.82 -20.19
C ILE A 6 4.05 15.49 -19.64
N LEU A 7 4.53 15.48 -18.41
CA LEU A 7 5.05 14.27 -17.77
C LEU A 7 3.96 13.65 -16.88
N VAL A 8 3.57 12.41 -17.18
CA VAL A 8 2.62 11.61 -16.40
C VAL A 8 3.39 10.56 -15.61
N ILE A 9 3.31 10.62 -14.27
CA ILE A 9 4.07 9.72 -13.38
C ILE A 9 3.19 8.91 -12.45
N GLY A 10 3.63 7.68 -12.17
CA GLY A 10 3.12 6.83 -11.09
C GLY A 10 4.24 6.36 -10.17
N ASN A 11 3.96 5.41 -9.29
CA ASN A 11 4.88 5.02 -8.21
C ASN A 11 6.24 4.51 -8.72
N GLY A 12 6.32 3.99 -9.95
CA GLY A 12 7.59 3.63 -10.57
C GLY A 12 8.57 4.80 -10.73
N PHE A 13 8.09 6.06 -10.75
CA PHE A 13 8.95 7.24 -10.68
C PHE A 13 9.64 7.33 -9.31
N ASP A 14 8.88 7.25 -8.22
CA ASP A 14 9.40 7.31 -6.85
C ASP A 14 10.40 6.16 -6.60
N LEU A 15 10.10 4.95 -7.09
CA LEU A 15 11.02 3.81 -7.02
C LEU A 15 12.31 4.03 -7.82
N ALA A 16 12.23 4.67 -8.99
CA ALA A 16 13.40 4.95 -9.83
C ALA A 16 14.36 5.95 -9.17
N ILE A 17 13.83 6.88 -8.39
CA ILE A 17 14.62 7.82 -7.58
C ILE A 17 14.95 7.27 -6.18
N LYS A 18 14.67 5.99 -5.94
CA LYS A 18 14.98 5.22 -4.72
C LYS A 18 14.20 5.65 -3.47
N ARG A 19 13.03 6.28 -3.61
CA ARG A 19 12.11 6.43 -2.48
C ARG A 19 11.60 5.06 -2.05
N LYS A 20 11.39 4.88 -0.74
CA LYS A 20 10.81 3.65 -0.18
C LYS A 20 9.30 3.63 -0.28
N THR A 21 8.71 3.98 -1.42
CA THR A 21 7.25 4.04 -1.61
C THR A 21 6.67 2.77 -2.22
N SER A 22 7.41 1.65 -2.19
CA SER A 22 6.83 0.39 -2.65
C SER A 22 5.68 -0.02 -1.74
N TYR A 23 4.75 -0.79 -2.30
CA TYR A 23 3.67 -1.38 -1.51
C TYR A 23 4.22 -2.22 -0.34
N GLU A 24 5.29 -3.00 -0.57
CA GLU A 24 5.92 -3.81 0.47
C GLU A 24 6.52 -2.96 1.59
N ASP A 25 7.16 -1.83 1.26
CA ASP A 25 7.70 -0.90 2.26
C ASP A 25 6.58 -0.31 3.13
N PHE A 26 5.46 0.09 2.50
CA PHE A 26 4.27 0.57 3.23
C PHE A 26 3.70 -0.49 4.16
N ILE A 27 3.59 -1.74 3.72
CA ILE A 27 3.05 -2.82 4.56
C ILE A 27 3.98 -3.18 5.71
N LYS A 28 5.29 -3.22 5.49
CA LYS A 28 6.26 -3.40 6.59
C LYS A 28 6.15 -2.29 7.62
N PHE A 29 5.90 -1.06 7.19
CA PHE A 29 5.60 0.04 8.11
C PHE A 29 4.27 -0.19 8.85
N ALA A 30 3.17 -0.45 8.13
CA ALA A 30 1.84 -0.66 8.71
C ALA A 30 1.80 -1.81 9.73
N CYS A 31 2.52 -2.90 9.46
CA CYS A 31 2.73 -4.03 10.37
C CYS A 31 3.38 -3.59 11.69
N GLN A 32 4.40 -2.75 11.66
CA GLN A 32 5.05 -2.27 12.88
C GLN A 32 4.14 -1.33 13.69
N ILE A 33 3.23 -0.61 13.03
CA ILE A 33 2.22 0.21 13.71
C ILE A 33 1.16 -0.65 14.40
N THR A 34 0.56 -1.59 13.66
CA THR A 34 -0.68 -2.27 14.06
C THR A 34 -0.50 -3.72 14.55
N GLY A 35 0.65 -4.32 14.28
CA GLY A 35 0.95 -5.72 14.57
C GLY A 35 0.36 -6.67 13.55
N PHE A 36 0.79 -7.94 13.61
CA PHE A 36 0.24 -8.98 12.76
C PHE A 36 -1.17 -9.38 13.21
N PRO A 37 -2.17 -9.51 12.31
CA PRO A 37 -3.53 -9.88 12.71
C PRO A 37 -3.59 -11.28 13.35
N ASN A 38 -4.51 -11.46 14.30
CA ASN A 38 -4.80 -12.74 14.97
C ASN A 38 -3.66 -13.37 15.80
N GLU A 39 -2.57 -12.66 16.09
CA GLU A 39 -1.56 -13.14 17.04
C GLU A 39 -1.95 -12.86 18.50
N SER A 40 -1.54 -13.77 19.39
CA SER A 40 -1.83 -13.69 20.84
C SER A 40 -1.16 -12.53 21.55
N ILE A 41 -0.08 -12.00 20.98
CA ILE A 41 0.65 -10.85 21.48
C ILE A 41 0.98 -10.03 20.25
N SER A 42 0.22 -8.96 19.98
CA SER A 42 0.67 -7.98 19.00
C SER A 42 1.94 -7.35 19.55
N HIS A 43 2.93 -7.24 18.66
CA HIS A 43 4.17 -6.58 18.97
C HIS A 43 4.24 -5.29 18.16
N SER A 44 3.53 -4.25 18.60
CA SER A 44 3.17 -3.10 17.76
C SER A 44 3.00 -1.80 18.54
N LEU A 45 3.03 -0.66 17.84
CA LEU A 45 2.76 0.64 18.46
C LEU A 45 1.31 0.82 18.95
N CYS A 46 0.40 -0.06 18.56
CA CYS A 46 -0.99 -0.11 19.03
C CYS A 46 -1.16 -0.88 20.35
N ASP A 47 -0.08 -1.32 20.99
CA ASP A 47 -0.17 -2.00 22.29
C ASP A 47 -0.26 -1.01 23.45
N ASN A 48 -0.87 -1.43 24.56
CA ASN A 48 -1.15 -0.55 25.67
C ASN A 48 0.11 -0.31 26.53
N TYR A 49 0.83 0.76 26.21
CA TYR A 49 1.96 1.25 27.00
C TYR A 49 1.46 2.14 28.15
N THR A 50 1.51 1.64 29.39
CA THR A 50 0.90 2.27 30.57
C THR A 50 1.72 3.45 31.14
N LEU A 51 1.88 4.54 30.40
CA LEU A 51 2.96 5.51 30.67
C LEU A 51 2.67 7.00 30.53
N TYR A 52 3.63 7.80 31.01
CA TYR A 52 3.66 9.25 31.04
C TYR A 52 4.81 9.81 30.19
N GLY A 53 4.51 10.42 29.04
CA GLY A 53 5.50 11.15 28.23
C GLY A 53 5.98 10.41 26.97
N LYS A 54 6.54 11.19 26.03
CA LYS A 54 7.12 10.70 24.77
C LYS A 54 8.33 9.79 25.00
N GLU A 55 9.26 10.21 25.86
CA GLU A 55 10.47 9.43 26.19
C GLU A 55 10.10 8.09 26.81
N SER A 56 9.16 8.09 27.76
CA SER A 56 8.70 6.86 28.40
C SER A 56 8.08 5.89 27.38
N PHE A 57 7.29 6.40 26.43
CA PHE A 57 6.72 5.58 25.35
C PHE A 57 7.82 4.91 24.51
N ILE A 58 8.88 5.64 24.18
CA ILE A 58 10.04 5.10 23.46
C ILE A 58 10.75 4.02 24.29
N ASP A 59 11.02 4.28 25.57
CA ASP A 59 11.71 3.33 26.46
C ASP A 59 10.95 2.00 26.58
N GLN A 60 9.62 2.05 26.70
CA GLN A 60 8.80 0.84 26.76
C GLN A 60 8.74 0.09 25.43
N TYR A 61 8.69 0.81 24.31
CA TYR A 61 8.78 0.17 23.01
C TYR A 61 10.11 -0.56 22.85
N GLU A 62 11.23 0.06 23.24
CA GLU A 62 12.55 -0.59 23.18
C GLU A 62 12.64 -1.80 24.13
N LEU A 63 12.14 -1.67 25.36
CA LEU A 63 12.09 -2.78 26.32
C LEU A 63 11.29 -3.95 25.76
N PHE A 64 10.19 -3.66 25.09
CA PHE A 64 9.33 -4.63 24.47
C PHE A 64 10.02 -5.37 23.31
N GLN A 65 10.76 -4.64 22.45
CA GLN A 65 11.57 -5.26 21.40
C GLN A 65 12.67 -6.18 21.99
N LYS A 66 13.28 -5.80 23.12
CA LYS A 66 14.27 -6.65 23.81
C LYS A 66 13.63 -7.92 24.41
N ASN A 67 12.40 -7.82 24.93
CA ASN A 67 11.68 -8.99 25.43
C ASN A 67 11.40 -10.01 24.32
N LEU A 68 11.14 -9.56 23.07
CA LEU A 68 11.02 -10.46 21.91
C LEU A 68 12.28 -11.29 21.68
N VAL A 69 13.45 -10.67 21.79
CA VAL A 69 14.73 -11.37 21.66
C VAL A 69 14.86 -12.43 22.75
N LEU A 70 14.55 -12.07 24.00
CA LEU A 70 14.57 -13.01 25.13
C LEU A 70 13.62 -14.20 24.91
N GLU A 71 12.41 -13.95 24.40
CA GLU A 71 11.48 -15.01 24.04
C GLU A 71 12.03 -15.95 22.96
N PHE A 72 12.70 -15.39 21.95
CA PHE A 72 13.35 -16.20 20.92
C PHE A 72 14.51 -17.02 21.48
N ILE A 73 15.35 -16.43 22.34
CA ILE A 73 16.43 -17.13 23.05
C ILE A 73 15.85 -18.33 23.82
N ASN A 74 14.80 -18.10 24.60
CA ASN A 74 14.14 -19.15 25.37
C ASN A 74 13.54 -20.24 24.48
N PHE A 75 12.94 -19.85 23.35
CA PHE A 75 12.45 -20.77 22.33
C PHE A 75 13.58 -21.65 21.77
N LEU A 76 14.72 -21.06 21.40
CA LEU A 76 15.88 -21.81 20.90
C LEU A 76 16.41 -22.78 21.95
N VAL A 77 16.72 -22.30 23.16
CA VAL A 77 17.26 -23.13 24.26
C VAL A 77 16.33 -24.31 24.54
N LYS A 78 15.02 -24.07 24.60
CA LYS A 78 14.02 -25.13 24.79
C LYS A 78 14.05 -26.16 23.66
N LYS A 79 13.91 -25.73 22.40
CA LYS A 79 13.90 -26.62 21.22
C LYS A 79 15.17 -27.48 21.12
N TYR A 80 16.32 -26.91 21.44
CA TYR A 80 17.60 -27.61 21.41
C TYR A 80 17.79 -28.58 22.58
N SER A 81 17.26 -28.25 23.78
CA SER A 81 17.28 -29.16 24.93
C SER A 81 16.43 -30.41 24.70
N GLU A 82 15.27 -30.27 24.03
CA GLU A 82 14.34 -31.37 23.73
C GLU A 82 14.90 -32.37 22.71
N GLN A 83 15.79 -31.94 21.81
CA GLN A 83 16.35 -32.78 20.75
C GLN A 83 17.65 -33.53 21.13
N ASN A 84 18.10 -33.45 22.39
CA ASN A 84 19.35 -34.06 22.89
C ASN A 84 20.65 -33.68 22.13
N ASN A 85 20.59 -32.73 21.20
CA ASN A 85 21.73 -32.37 20.33
C ASN A 85 22.68 -31.35 20.97
N LEU A 86 22.25 -30.54 21.94
CA LEU A 86 23.03 -29.44 22.51
C LEU A 86 22.77 -29.24 24.01
N ARG A 87 23.58 -29.86 24.87
CA ARG A 87 23.43 -29.74 26.34
C ARG A 87 24.03 -28.46 26.94
N ASN A 88 24.82 -27.67 26.20
CA ASN A 88 25.47 -26.48 26.75
C ASN A 88 25.13 -25.15 26.04
N LEU A 89 24.11 -25.11 25.19
CA LEU A 89 23.53 -23.85 24.72
C LEU A 89 22.73 -23.21 25.86
N THR A 90 23.14 -22.02 26.31
CA THR A 90 22.52 -21.29 27.43
C THR A 90 22.01 -19.93 26.96
N GLU A 91 21.08 -19.34 27.71
CA GLU A 91 20.61 -17.97 27.48
C GLU A 91 21.79 -16.97 27.48
N GLU A 92 22.75 -17.15 28.39
CA GLU A 92 23.94 -16.30 28.51
C GLU A 92 24.77 -16.28 27.21
N LYS A 93 24.96 -17.44 26.58
CA LYS A 93 25.69 -17.55 25.30
C LYS A 93 24.95 -16.89 24.13
N LEU A 94 23.63 -16.72 24.24
CA LEU A 94 22.80 -16.12 23.21
C LEU A 94 22.44 -14.65 23.51
N LYS A 95 22.87 -14.10 24.64
CA LYS A 95 22.58 -12.72 25.05
C LYS A 95 23.08 -11.67 24.05
N TYR A 96 24.10 -11.98 23.25
CA TYR A 96 24.54 -11.11 22.17
C TYR A 96 23.45 -10.81 21.14
N LEU A 97 22.39 -11.65 21.07
CA LEU A 97 21.25 -11.44 20.18
C LEU A 97 20.46 -10.19 20.51
N ASP A 98 20.60 -9.64 21.73
CA ASP A 98 19.92 -8.40 22.14
C ASP A 98 20.14 -7.27 21.15
N LYS A 99 21.30 -7.22 20.46
CA LYS A 99 21.59 -6.18 19.45
C LYS A 99 20.72 -6.27 18.19
N TYR A 100 19.97 -7.35 17.99
CA TYR A 100 19.08 -7.56 16.83
C TYR A 100 17.60 -7.32 17.16
N TYR A 101 17.29 -6.63 18.27
CA TYR A 101 15.90 -6.39 18.71
C TYR A 101 15.01 -5.77 17.63
N GLU A 102 15.55 -4.85 16.82
CA GLU A 102 14.84 -4.21 15.71
C GLU A 102 14.45 -5.21 14.61
N TYR A 103 15.33 -6.16 14.29
CA TYR A 103 15.05 -7.22 13.32
C TYR A 103 13.92 -8.13 13.80
N PHE A 104 13.99 -8.57 15.07
CA PHE A 104 12.91 -9.40 15.64
C PHE A 104 11.59 -8.65 15.64
N GLN A 105 11.58 -7.38 16.02
CA GLN A 105 10.39 -6.54 15.97
C GLN A 105 9.82 -6.42 14.55
N CYS A 106 10.66 -6.10 13.55
CA CYS A 106 10.32 -6.07 12.12
C CYS A 106 9.61 -7.36 11.70
N GLU A 107 10.27 -8.50 11.88
CA GLU A 107 9.81 -9.78 11.36
C GLU A 107 8.58 -10.29 12.09
N VAL A 108 8.55 -10.19 13.42
CA VAL A 108 7.38 -10.59 14.22
C VAL A 108 6.17 -9.76 13.81
N SER A 109 6.33 -8.45 13.63
CA SER A 109 5.26 -7.57 13.14
C SER A 109 4.78 -7.95 11.74
N PHE A 110 5.71 -8.38 10.87
CA PHE A 110 5.42 -8.63 9.45
C PHE A 110 4.86 -10.02 9.16
N GLN A 111 5.34 -11.07 9.82
CA GLN A 111 4.94 -12.46 9.55
C GLN A 111 4.41 -13.23 10.74
N GLY A 112 4.40 -12.61 11.90
CA GLY A 112 3.98 -13.22 13.13
C GLY A 112 5.11 -13.91 13.89
N ARG A 113 4.98 -13.98 15.20
CA ARG A 113 5.95 -14.52 16.16
C ARG A 113 6.28 -15.98 15.87
N GLU A 114 5.25 -16.82 15.78
CA GLU A 114 5.45 -18.27 15.61
C GLU A 114 6.14 -18.58 14.28
N LYS A 115 5.68 -17.95 13.19
CA LYS A 115 6.28 -18.11 11.86
C LYS A 115 7.72 -17.60 11.85
N THR A 116 8.00 -16.44 12.44
CA THR A 116 9.36 -15.88 12.55
C THR A 116 10.31 -16.82 13.28
N PHE A 117 9.92 -17.28 14.48
CA PHE A 117 10.77 -18.12 15.32
C PHE A 117 11.05 -19.47 14.66
N ASN A 118 10.02 -20.09 14.07
CA ASN A 118 10.16 -21.35 13.35
C ASN A 118 10.98 -21.21 12.06
N ASN A 119 10.80 -20.12 11.29
CA ASN A 119 11.57 -19.88 10.06
C ASN A 119 13.06 -19.72 10.35
N LEU A 120 13.41 -18.92 11.37
CA LEU A 120 14.79 -18.78 11.83
C LEU A 120 15.34 -20.14 12.24
N TYR A 121 14.67 -20.85 13.14
CA TYR A 121 15.10 -22.17 13.61
C TYR A 121 15.29 -23.19 12.47
N ASN A 122 14.31 -23.35 11.59
CA ASN A 122 14.33 -24.32 10.49
C ASN A 122 15.44 -24.03 9.47
N SER A 123 15.78 -22.75 9.27
CA SER A 123 16.81 -22.37 8.33
C SER A 123 18.22 -22.87 8.69
N PHE A 124 18.44 -23.27 9.95
CA PHE A 124 19.69 -23.88 10.41
C PHE A 124 19.67 -25.42 10.34
N TYR A 125 18.50 -26.04 10.12
CA TYR A 125 18.34 -27.50 10.01
C TYR A 125 18.28 -28.01 8.56
N GLY A 126 17.99 -27.13 7.59
CA GLY A 126 17.78 -27.50 6.18
C GLY A 126 19.05 -27.69 5.33
N HIS A 127 20.22 -27.27 5.82
CA HIS A 127 21.49 -27.48 5.15
C HIS A 127 22.32 -28.42 6.01
N GLY A 128 22.67 -29.59 5.51
CA GLY A 128 23.57 -30.53 6.19
C GLY A 128 24.94 -29.88 6.40
N ILE A 129 25.08 -29.08 7.46
CA ILE A 129 26.31 -28.40 7.80
C ILE A 129 27.34 -29.49 8.11
N GLN A 130 28.35 -29.61 7.25
CA GLN A 130 29.51 -30.44 7.53
C GLN A 130 30.46 -29.62 8.40
N TYR A 131 30.71 -30.11 9.61
CA TYR A 131 31.46 -29.35 10.62
C TYR A 131 32.95 -29.71 10.58
N PRO A 132 33.86 -28.70 10.57
CA PRO A 132 35.30 -28.93 10.64
C PRO A 132 35.70 -29.57 11.97
N PRO A 133 36.73 -30.44 11.99
CA PRO A 133 37.21 -31.06 13.23
C PRO A 133 37.89 -30.03 14.15
N GLY A 134 37.36 -29.84 15.36
CA GLY A 134 38.02 -29.09 16.44
C GLY A 134 37.23 -27.96 17.10
N GLU A 135 36.14 -27.49 16.50
CA GLU A 135 35.24 -26.49 17.10
C GLU A 135 34.01 -27.16 17.73
N SER A 136 33.51 -26.60 18.84
CA SER A 136 32.25 -27.10 19.41
C SER A 136 31.09 -26.72 18.49
N PHE A 137 30.14 -27.64 18.28
CA PHE A 137 28.95 -27.39 17.45
C PHE A 137 28.21 -26.09 17.85
N GLU A 138 28.22 -25.78 19.15
CA GLU A 138 27.59 -24.59 19.73
C GLU A 138 28.21 -23.29 19.22
N GLU A 139 29.54 -23.21 19.18
CA GLU A 139 30.26 -22.02 18.69
C GLU A 139 29.99 -21.80 17.20
N LEU A 140 30.00 -22.87 16.41
CA LEU A 140 29.68 -22.84 14.98
C LEU A 140 28.22 -22.44 14.72
N PHE A 141 27.29 -22.93 15.53
CA PHE A 141 25.88 -22.54 15.45
C PHE A 141 25.69 -21.05 15.75
N ILE A 142 26.27 -20.57 16.86
CA ILE A 142 26.22 -19.16 17.26
C ILE A 142 26.76 -18.27 16.14
N LYS A 143 27.92 -18.62 15.57
CA LYS A 143 28.52 -17.89 14.46
C LYS A 143 27.62 -17.87 13.22
N SER A 144 27.05 -19.01 12.84
CA SER A 144 26.14 -19.09 11.69
C SER A 144 24.86 -18.27 11.89
N LEU A 145 24.31 -18.30 13.10
CA LEU A 145 23.15 -17.48 13.48
C LEU A 145 23.48 -15.99 13.38
N GLU A 146 24.62 -15.57 13.92
CA GLU A 146 25.08 -14.18 13.86
C GLU A 146 25.31 -13.71 12.41
N GLU A 147 26.02 -14.50 11.60
CA GLU A 147 26.26 -14.20 10.18
C GLU A 147 24.95 -14.06 9.39
N LYS A 148 23.95 -14.88 9.72
CA LYS A 148 22.63 -14.80 9.07
C LYS A 148 21.88 -13.54 9.50
N LEU A 149 21.76 -13.29 10.80
CA LEU A 149 21.06 -12.12 11.33
C LEU A 149 21.69 -10.81 10.86
N GLN A 150 23.02 -10.77 10.72
CA GLN A 150 23.72 -9.61 10.17
C GLN A 150 23.35 -9.33 8.70
N LYS A 151 23.06 -10.36 7.90
CA LYS A 151 22.57 -10.17 6.52
C LYS A 151 21.10 -9.76 6.47
N GLU A 152 20.30 -10.20 7.42
CA GLU A 152 18.86 -9.88 7.44
C GLU A 152 18.57 -8.50 8.05
N ILE A 153 19.36 -8.04 9.03
CA ILE A 153 19.19 -6.69 9.59
C ILE A 153 19.43 -5.59 8.54
N GLU A 154 20.34 -5.81 7.58
CA GLU A 154 20.57 -4.90 6.45
C GLU A 154 19.34 -4.75 5.52
N LYS A 155 18.40 -5.71 5.57
CA LYS A 155 17.17 -5.71 4.77
C LYS A 155 15.93 -5.26 5.57
N CYS A 156 16.01 -5.24 6.90
CA CYS A 156 14.92 -4.73 7.74
C CYS A 156 14.88 -3.20 7.64
N ASN A 157 13.65 -2.67 7.64
CA ASN A 157 13.37 -1.23 7.66
C ASN A 157 12.66 -0.93 8.99
N PRO A 158 13.40 -0.91 10.12
CA PRO A 158 12.79 -0.61 11.40
C PRO A 158 12.35 0.85 11.43
N ILE A 159 11.24 1.12 12.11
CA ILE A 159 10.75 2.49 12.28
C ILE A 159 11.72 3.27 13.17
N ASN A 160 12.16 4.45 12.71
CA ASN A 160 12.73 5.46 13.58
C ASN A 160 11.60 6.07 14.41
N LEU A 161 11.39 5.51 15.61
CA LEU A 161 10.24 5.86 16.44
C LEU A 161 10.23 7.35 16.79
N SER A 162 11.37 7.92 17.14
CA SER A 162 11.46 9.35 17.47
C SER A 162 10.99 10.24 16.32
N ALA A 163 11.46 9.96 15.10
CA ALA A 163 11.03 10.70 13.90
C ALA A 163 9.55 10.50 13.58
N LEU A 164 9.01 9.28 13.79
CA LEU A 164 7.58 9.02 13.62
C LEU A 164 6.75 9.83 14.62
N LEU A 165 7.13 9.83 15.91
CA LEU A 165 6.42 10.58 16.94
C LEU A 165 6.49 12.09 16.69
N ASP A 166 7.62 12.62 16.21
CA ASP A 166 7.72 14.01 15.76
C ASP A 166 6.67 14.34 14.69
N VAL A 167 6.52 13.46 13.68
CA VAL A 167 5.52 13.62 12.62
C VAL A 167 4.10 13.59 13.20
N VAL A 168 3.79 12.61 14.04
CA VAL A 168 2.48 12.48 14.71
C VAL A 168 2.14 13.74 15.52
N GLU A 169 3.10 14.27 16.27
CA GLU A 169 2.93 15.50 17.07
C GLU A 169 2.66 16.74 16.21
N THR A 170 2.95 16.73 14.91
CA THR A 170 2.59 17.85 14.01
C THR A 170 1.10 17.87 13.67
N ASN A 171 0.42 16.71 13.70
CA ASN A 171 -0.97 16.54 13.25
C ASN A 171 -1.97 17.28 14.14
N SER A 172 -2.90 18.00 13.52
CA SER A 172 -3.91 18.78 14.24
C SER A 172 -4.90 17.90 15.03
N GLY A 173 -5.25 16.72 14.52
CA GLY A 173 -6.07 15.73 15.20
C GLY A 173 -5.39 15.17 16.45
N PHE A 174 -4.10 14.84 16.36
CA PHE A 174 -3.30 14.43 17.50
C PHE A 174 -3.22 15.54 18.56
N LYS A 175 -2.89 16.78 18.18
CA LYS A 175 -2.82 17.92 19.10
C LYS A 175 -4.12 18.13 19.89
N LYS A 176 -5.28 18.05 19.20
CA LYS A 176 -6.61 18.16 19.83
C LYS A 176 -6.90 17.02 20.80
N MET A 177 -6.37 15.83 20.54
CA MET A 177 -6.52 14.66 21.40
C MET A 177 -5.61 14.78 22.63
N ALA A 178 -4.34 15.10 22.42
CA ALA A 178 -3.35 15.32 23.47
C ALA A 178 -3.73 16.47 24.41
N SER A 179 -4.29 17.56 23.90
CA SER A 179 -4.71 18.70 24.72
C SER A 179 -5.89 18.43 25.66
N LYS A 180 -6.61 17.31 25.48
CA LYS A 180 -7.73 16.94 26.36
C LYS A 180 -7.27 16.22 27.64
N SER A 181 -6.00 15.86 27.72
CA SER A 181 -5.44 15.09 28.84
C SER A 181 -4.04 15.62 29.15
N ASP A 182 -3.94 16.50 30.16
CA ASP A 182 -2.65 17.02 30.67
C ASP A 182 -1.74 15.91 31.24
N TYR A 183 -2.31 14.72 31.51
CA TYR A 183 -1.62 13.65 32.22
C TYR A 183 -1.06 12.56 31.30
N ILE A 184 -1.51 12.34 30.05
CA ILE A 184 -1.07 11.13 29.31
C ILE A 184 -0.89 11.33 27.79
N ILE A 185 0.17 12.02 27.37
CA ILE A 185 0.55 12.07 25.94
C ILE A 185 0.80 10.66 25.36
N SER A 186 1.24 9.69 26.17
CA SER A 186 1.43 8.29 25.77
C SER A 186 0.11 7.57 25.47
N LEU A 187 -0.97 7.87 26.21
CA LEU A 187 -2.32 7.40 25.89
C LEU A 187 -2.80 8.02 24.59
N SER A 188 -2.46 9.28 24.33
CA SER A 188 -2.77 9.92 23.04
C SER A 188 -2.05 9.22 21.88
N TYR A 189 -0.81 8.75 22.06
CA TYR A 189 -0.14 7.93 21.05
C TYR A 189 -0.84 6.59 20.84
N TYR A 190 -1.17 5.88 21.92
CA TYR A 190 -1.94 4.64 21.86
C TYR A 190 -3.27 4.84 21.10
N GLU A 191 -4.07 5.82 21.50
CA GLU A 191 -5.34 6.16 20.85
C GLU A 191 -5.15 6.62 19.40
N PHE A 192 -4.03 7.26 19.09
CA PHE A 192 -3.70 7.68 17.73
C PHE A 192 -3.46 6.46 16.84
N PHE A 193 -2.55 5.58 17.23
CA PHE A 193 -2.18 4.41 16.43
C PHE A 193 -3.31 3.38 16.37
N LEU A 194 -4.08 3.22 17.46
CA LEU A 194 -5.20 2.27 17.53
C LEU A 194 -6.24 2.49 16.42
N LYS A 195 -6.40 3.73 15.94
CA LYS A 195 -7.31 4.06 14.82
C LYS A 195 -6.99 3.27 13.56
N PHE A 196 -5.71 2.90 13.36
CA PHE A 196 -5.27 2.19 12.17
C PHE A 196 -5.57 0.68 12.19
N LYS A 197 -5.93 0.08 13.34
CA LYS A 197 -6.41 -1.31 13.38
C LYS A 197 -7.81 -1.38 12.75
N ASN A 198 -7.90 -1.95 11.55
CA ASN A 198 -9.14 -1.98 10.77
C ASN A 198 -9.20 -3.21 9.84
N PRO A 199 -10.40 -3.64 9.43
CA PRO A 199 -10.58 -4.88 8.65
C PRO A 199 -9.92 -4.88 7.28
N ILE A 200 -9.79 -3.73 6.61
CA ILE A 200 -9.12 -3.65 5.30
C ILE A 200 -7.63 -3.92 5.48
N LEU A 201 -6.99 -3.28 6.47
CA LEU A 201 -5.59 -3.55 6.77
C LEU A 201 -5.40 -5.02 7.19
N ASP A 202 -6.23 -5.54 8.10
CA ASP A 202 -6.15 -6.94 8.56
C ASP A 202 -6.22 -7.91 7.36
N PHE A 203 -7.14 -7.68 6.41
CA PHE A 203 -7.24 -8.47 5.19
C PHE A 203 -5.96 -8.42 4.35
N ILE A 204 -5.44 -7.22 4.11
CA ILE A 204 -4.23 -7.01 3.31
C ILE A 204 -3.02 -7.69 3.96
N LEU A 205 -2.85 -7.56 5.28
CA LEU A 205 -1.74 -8.18 6.01
C LEU A 205 -1.80 -9.72 5.95
N LEU A 206 -3.00 -10.30 6.09
CA LEU A 206 -3.22 -11.75 6.00
C LEU A 206 -2.98 -12.31 4.58
N ASN A 207 -3.18 -11.49 3.54
CA ASN A 207 -3.07 -11.89 2.14
C ASN A 207 -1.87 -11.27 1.41
N ARG A 208 -0.90 -10.70 2.14
CA ARG A 208 0.23 -9.98 1.53
C ARG A 208 1.08 -10.81 0.57
N ASP A 209 1.14 -12.13 0.77
CA ASP A 209 1.89 -13.05 -0.10
C ASP A 209 1.26 -13.17 -1.52
N SER A 210 0.01 -12.71 -1.70
CA SER A 210 -0.66 -12.63 -3.01
C SER A 210 -0.63 -11.23 -3.63
N LEU A 211 0.12 -10.30 -3.04
CA LEU A 211 0.17 -8.90 -3.46
C LEU A 211 1.54 -8.58 -4.07
N ASP A 212 1.52 -8.06 -5.29
CA ASP A 212 2.72 -7.79 -6.09
C ASP A 212 3.10 -6.30 -6.12
N ASN A 213 2.10 -5.42 -6.14
CA ASN A 213 2.26 -3.97 -6.29
C ASN A 213 1.00 -3.20 -5.84
N TRP A 214 1.05 -1.86 -5.91
CA TRP A 214 -0.07 -0.98 -5.56
C TRP A 214 -1.38 -1.30 -6.28
N SER A 215 -1.34 -1.64 -7.58
CA SER A 215 -2.54 -2.01 -8.34
C SER A 215 -3.15 -3.32 -7.82
N SER A 216 -2.32 -4.32 -7.51
CA SER A 216 -2.83 -5.56 -6.92
C SER A 216 -3.46 -5.34 -5.54
N LEU A 217 -2.92 -4.42 -4.73
CA LEU A 217 -3.53 -4.03 -3.46
C LEU A 217 -4.91 -3.43 -3.69
N GLU A 218 -5.04 -2.49 -4.62
CA GLU A 218 -6.32 -1.83 -4.89
C GLU A 218 -7.35 -2.81 -5.44
N GLN A 219 -6.93 -3.77 -6.28
CA GLN A 219 -7.77 -4.86 -6.74
C GLN A 219 -8.25 -5.75 -5.59
N HIS A 220 -7.39 -6.05 -4.61
CA HIS A 220 -7.78 -6.80 -3.42
C HIS A 220 -8.78 -6.04 -2.53
N ILE A 221 -8.63 -4.72 -2.41
CA ILE A 221 -9.65 -3.87 -1.76
C ILE A 221 -10.96 -3.93 -2.56
N SER A 222 -10.90 -3.81 -3.89
CA SER A 222 -12.08 -3.92 -4.76
C SER A 222 -12.82 -5.25 -4.60
N HIS A 223 -12.09 -6.37 -4.62
CA HIS A 223 -12.68 -7.69 -4.39
C HIS A 223 -13.27 -7.84 -2.98
N LEU A 224 -12.67 -7.20 -1.96
CA LEU A 224 -13.21 -7.19 -0.61
C LEU A 224 -14.54 -6.43 -0.54
N ILE A 225 -14.60 -5.22 -1.10
CA ILE A 225 -15.84 -4.43 -1.12
C ILE A 225 -16.94 -5.11 -1.95
N ASN A 226 -16.59 -5.68 -3.11
CA ASN A 226 -17.55 -6.45 -3.91
C ASN A 226 -18.03 -7.72 -3.18
N GLY A 227 -17.16 -8.37 -2.40
CA GLY A 227 -17.55 -9.49 -1.54
C GLY A 227 -18.58 -9.09 -0.48
N PHE A 228 -18.50 -7.87 0.05
CA PHE A 228 -19.52 -7.34 0.97
C PHE A 228 -20.86 -7.13 0.27
N VAL A 229 -20.86 -6.55 -0.93
CA VAL A 229 -22.09 -6.38 -1.73
C VAL A 229 -22.72 -7.74 -2.06
N GLU A 230 -21.91 -8.73 -2.40
CA GLU A 230 -22.38 -10.10 -2.67
C GLU A 230 -22.98 -10.77 -1.43
N LEU A 231 -22.36 -10.59 -0.25
CA LEU A 231 -22.93 -11.04 1.02
C LEU A 231 -24.29 -10.38 1.29
N LYS A 232 -24.39 -9.07 1.09
CA LYS A 232 -25.63 -8.30 1.30
C LYS A 232 -26.73 -8.75 0.33
N GLY A 233 -26.39 -9.01 -0.93
CA GLY A 233 -27.34 -9.52 -1.94
C GLY A 233 -27.88 -10.92 -1.65
N LYS A 234 -27.26 -11.66 -0.72
CA LYS A 234 -27.60 -13.04 -0.34
C LYS A 234 -28.28 -13.15 1.02
N ILE A 235 -28.63 -12.02 1.64
CA ILE A 235 -29.30 -11.99 2.95
C ILE A 235 -30.57 -12.85 2.96
N GLU A 236 -31.41 -12.78 1.92
CA GLU A 236 -32.67 -13.53 1.85
C GLU A 236 -32.44 -15.05 1.77
N GLU A 237 -31.31 -15.49 1.21
CA GLU A 237 -31.00 -16.92 1.05
C GLU A 237 -30.52 -17.58 2.36
N LEU A 238 -29.90 -16.79 3.25
CA LEU A 238 -29.25 -17.26 4.48
C LEU A 238 -29.72 -16.47 5.71
N GLU A 239 -31.00 -16.08 5.72
CA GLU A 239 -31.55 -15.17 6.73
C GLU A 239 -31.37 -15.71 8.16
N GLU A 240 -31.58 -17.01 8.38
CA GLU A 240 -31.44 -17.63 9.70
C GLU A 240 -29.98 -17.59 10.18
N GLU A 241 -29.04 -17.98 9.32
CA GLU A 241 -27.61 -17.98 9.61
C GLU A 241 -27.09 -16.56 9.86
N TYR A 242 -27.47 -15.59 9.03
CA TYR A 242 -27.09 -14.19 9.25
C TYR A 242 -27.73 -13.63 10.52
N THR A 243 -28.99 -13.96 10.81
CA THR A 243 -29.65 -13.49 12.03
C THR A 243 -28.87 -13.92 13.26
N LYS A 244 -28.43 -15.19 13.29
CA LYS A 244 -27.54 -15.66 14.36
C LYS A 244 -26.24 -14.85 14.35
N LEU A 245 -25.56 -14.75 13.21
CA LEU A 245 -24.24 -14.10 13.09
C LEU A 245 -24.24 -12.64 13.54
N PHE A 246 -25.27 -11.87 13.22
CA PHE A 246 -25.32 -10.42 13.44
C PHE A 246 -26.05 -10.01 14.73
N ILE A 247 -27.01 -10.81 15.20
CA ILE A 247 -27.98 -10.37 16.22
C ILE A 247 -27.97 -11.24 17.48
N ASP A 248 -27.48 -12.49 17.42
CA ASP A 248 -27.52 -13.40 18.56
C ASP A 248 -26.42 -13.12 19.60
N ASN A 249 -26.77 -12.31 20.59
CA ASN A 249 -25.93 -11.93 21.74
C ASN A 249 -25.43 -13.11 22.61
N TYR A 250 -25.90 -14.34 22.38
CA TYR A 250 -25.54 -15.52 23.16
C TYR A 250 -24.70 -16.53 22.39
N LEU A 251 -24.25 -16.19 21.18
CA LEU A 251 -23.32 -17.01 20.42
C LEU A 251 -22.10 -17.42 21.26
N THR A 252 -21.83 -18.72 21.31
CA THR A 252 -20.58 -19.25 21.84
C THR A 252 -19.50 -19.26 20.77
N ASP A 253 -18.23 -19.34 21.18
CA ASP A 253 -17.09 -19.46 20.25
C ASP A 253 -17.23 -20.67 19.31
N ASN A 254 -17.74 -21.80 19.80
CA ASN A 254 -17.97 -22.99 18.99
C ASN A 254 -19.11 -22.80 17.98
N GLU A 255 -20.19 -22.11 18.37
CA GLU A 255 -21.31 -21.81 17.47
C GLU A 255 -20.88 -20.80 16.41
N LEU A 256 -20.16 -19.74 16.78
CA LEU A 256 -19.63 -18.77 15.81
C LEU A 256 -18.73 -19.46 14.77
N LYS A 257 -17.83 -20.33 15.22
CA LYS A 257 -16.96 -21.13 14.33
C LYS A 257 -17.74 -22.05 13.41
N THR A 258 -18.82 -22.65 13.91
CA THR A 258 -19.67 -23.56 13.13
C THR A 258 -20.47 -22.78 12.09
N LEU A 259 -21.14 -21.72 12.52
CA LEU A 259 -21.92 -20.81 11.69
C LEU A 259 -21.07 -20.20 10.58
N THR A 260 -19.89 -19.69 10.93
CA THR A 260 -18.96 -19.13 9.94
C THR A 260 -18.63 -20.15 8.86
N LYS A 261 -18.30 -21.40 9.25
CA LYS A 261 -18.00 -22.47 8.28
C LYS A 261 -19.19 -22.85 7.40
N GLU A 262 -20.40 -22.83 7.94
CA GLU A 262 -21.63 -23.12 7.19
C GLU A 262 -21.91 -22.05 6.14
N ILE A 263 -21.75 -20.78 6.51
CA ILE A 263 -21.85 -19.65 5.58
C ILE A 263 -20.71 -19.74 4.55
N GLU A 264 -19.44 -19.89 4.95
CA GLU A 264 -18.29 -20.03 4.04
C GLU A 264 -18.51 -21.12 2.98
N LYS A 265 -19.13 -22.25 3.35
CA LYS A 265 -19.44 -23.35 2.42
C LYS A 265 -20.39 -22.90 1.30
N HIS A 266 -21.37 -22.06 1.60
CA HIS A 266 -22.29 -21.50 0.61
C HIS A 266 -21.58 -20.60 -0.41
N PHE A 267 -20.51 -19.89 -0.03
CA PHE A 267 -19.79 -18.99 -0.94
C PHE A 267 -18.55 -19.62 -1.58
N SER A 268 -18.22 -20.86 -1.21
CA SER A 268 -16.99 -21.56 -1.62
C SER A 268 -16.77 -21.72 -3.13
N PHE A 269 -17.84 -21.68 -3.93
CA PHE A 269 -17.77 -21.80 -5.39
C PHE A 269 -17.53 -20.47 -6.11
N LEU A 270 -17.56 -19.36 -5.39
CA LEU A 270 -17.42 -18.03 -5.97
C LEU A 270 -15.94 -17.66 -6.15
N PRO A 271 -15.59 -16.92 -7.23
CA PRO A 271 -14.21 -16.51 -7.49
C PRO A 271 -13.57 -15.67 -6.38
N ASN A 272 -14.35 -14.89 -5.64
CA ASN A 272 -13.96 -14.01 -4.53
C ASN A 272 -14.20 -14.66 -3.14
N SER A 273 -14.37 -15.98 -3.07
CA SER A 273 -14.65 -16.70 -1.82
C SER A 273 -13.64 -16.43 -0.70
N THR A 274 -12.36 -16.22 -1.01
CA THR A 274 -11.34 -15.83 -0.02
C THR A 274 -11.69 -14.52 0.70
N HIS A 275 -12.12 -13.51 -0.05
CA HIS A 275 -12.53 -12.20 0.47
C HIS A 275 -13.81 -12.32 1.29
N ILE A 276 -14.79 -13.06 0.78
CA ILE A 276 -16.06 -13.32 1.47
C ILE A 276 -15.82 -14.05 2.80
N ASN A 277 -14.99 -15.09 2.81
CA ASN A 277 -14.67 -15.86 4.02
C ASN A 277 -13.99 -15.00 5.09
N PHE A 278 -13.15 -14.04 4.69
CA PHE A 278 -12.60 -13.06 5.62
C PHE A 278 -13.70 -12.16 6.20
N LEU A 279 -14.56 -11.61 5.34
CA LEU A 279 -15.66 -10.72 5.77
C LEU A 279 -16.58 -11.41 6.77
N ILE A 280 -16.99 -12.66 6.51
CA ILE A 280 -17.85 -13.42 7.42
C ILE A 280 -17.20 -13.54 8.82
N LYS A 281 -15.89 -13.79 8.88
CA LYS A 281 -15.14 -13.83 10.15
C LYS A 281 -15.06 -12.48 10.83
N ASP A 282 -14.70 -11.43 10.10
CA ASP A 282 -14.59 -10.09 10.66
C ASP A 282 -15.95 -9.55 11.11
N ILE A 283 -17.03 -9.81 10.37
CA ILE A 283 -18.42 -9.58 10.77
C ILE A 283 -18.68 -10.28 12.11
N GLY A 284 -18.41 -11.59 12.18
CA GLY A 284 -18.55 -12.36 13.41
C GLY A 284 -17.85 -11.70 14.61
N TYR A 285 -16.60 -11.26 14.46
CA TYR A 285 -15.87 -10.56 15.52
C TYR A 285 -16.28 -9.11 15.74
N THR A 286 -16.97 -8.48 14.79
CA THR A 286 -17.51 -7.13 14.93
C THR A 286 -18.72 -7.14 15.85
N PHE A 287 -19.63 -8.08 15.63
CA PHE A 287 -20.87 -8.20 16.39
C PHE A 287 -20.69 -9.05 17.65
N HIS A 288 -19.67 -9.91 17.70
CA HIS A 288 -19.28 -10.71 18.88
C HIS A 288 -17.82 -10.48 19.29
N PRO A 289 -17.45 -9.26 19.71
CA PRO A 289 -16.06 -8.89 20.01
C PRO A 289 -15.46 -9.63 21.21
N ASN A 290 -16.29 -10.14 22.12
CA ASN A 290 -15.89 -11.03 23.22
C ASN A 290 -15.41 -12.41 22.74
N LEU A 291 -15.80 -12.82 21.52
CA LEU A 291 -15.37 -14.07 20.90
C LEU A 291 -14.10 -13.90 20.04
N ARG A 292 -13.66 -12.65 19.82
CA ARG A 292 -12.40 -12.41 19.11
C ARG A 292 -11.24 -13.01 19.91
N PRO A 293 -10.35 -13.79 19.28
CA PRO A 293 -9.19 -14.34 19.97
C PRO A 293 -8.42 -13.25 20.70
N ASN A 294 -8.07 -13.51 21.96
CA ASN A 294 -7.29 -12.60 22.81
C ASN A 294 -7.99 -11.26 23.14
N SER A 295 -9.31 -11.20 23.02
CA SER A 295 -10.11 -10.06 23.49
C SER A 295 -10.09 -9.99 25.02
N ASN A 296 -9.55 -8.90 25.56
CA ASN A 296 -9.72 -8.52 26.97
C ASN A 296 -11.02 -7.71 27.20
N TYR A 297 -11.84 -7.56 26.16
CA TYR A 297 -12.96 -6.63 26.13
C TYR A 297 -14.30 -7.36 26.21
N GLN A 298 -15.11 -6.99 27.20
CA GLN A 298 -16.53 -7.35 27.29
C GLN A 298 -17.37 -6.07 27.14
N PRO A 299 -17.81 -5.71 25.92
CA PRO A 299 -18.74 -4.61 25.75
C PRO A 299 -20.16 -5.01 26.19
N PRO A 300 -21.02 -4.03 26.45
CA PRO A 300 -22.46 -4.25 26.43
C PRO A 300 -22.88 -4.72 25.02
N GLN A 301 -23.72 -5.74 24.98
CA GLN A 301 -24.26 -6.31 23.75
C GLN A 301 -25.04 -5.24 22.95
N PRO A 302 -24.68 -4.94 21.70
CA PRO A 302 -25.52 -4.08 20.87
C PRO A 302 -26.83 -4.81 20.57
N MET A 303 -27.97 -4.18 20.87
CA MET A 303 -29.28 -4.66 20.39
C MET A 303 -29.49 -4.11 18.98
N HIS A 304 -29.03 -4.83 17.95
CA HIS A 304 -29.45 -4.51 16.58
C HIS A 304 -30.91 -4.98 16.40
N SER A 305 -31.74 -4.12 15.82
CA SER A 305 -33.17 -4.41 15.65
C SER A 305 -33.47 -5.37 14.50
N ASN A 306 -32.59 -5.46 13.49
CA ASN A 306 -32.71 -6.35 12.31
C ASN A 306 -31.39 -6.42 11.51
N LEU A 307 -31.36 -7.31 10.49
CA LEU A 307 -30.21 -7.54 9.61
C LEU A 307 -29.81 -6.32 8.79
N THR A 308 -30.78 -5.55 8.27
CA THR A 308 -30.51 -4.36 7.45
C THR A 308 -29.63 -3.36 8.20
N THR A 309 -30.01 -3.01 9.44
CA THR A 309 -29.23 -2.09 10.29
C THR A 309 -27.83 -2.65 10.60
N ALA A 310 -27.70 -3.97 10.78
CA ALA A 310 -26.40 -4.58 11.04
C ALA A 310 -25.47 -4.51 9.82
N PHE A 311 -26.00 -4.71 8.60
CA PHE A 311 -25.24 -4.53 7.36
C PHE A 311 -24.87 -3.06 7.12
N GLU A 312 -25.75 -2.11 7.41
CA GLU A 312 -25.44 -0.66 7.33
C GLU A 312 -24.33 -0.26 8.32
N GLU A 313 -24.35 -0.81 9.54
CA GLU A 313 -23.29 -0.59 10.53
C GLU A 313 -21.95 -1.17 10.07
N TYR A 314 -21.96 -2.38 9.50
CA TYR A 314 -20.75 -3.01 8.98
C TYR A 314 -20.23 -2.27 7.73
N HIS A 315 -21.11 -1.80 6.84
CA HIS A 315 -20.75 -0.93 5.72
C HIS A 315 -20.06 0.34 6.23
N SER A 316 -20.63 1.03 7.22
CA SER A 316 -20.01 2.20 7.85
C SER A 316 -18.63 1.88 8.44
N LYS A 317 -18.45 0.70 9.03
CA LYS A 317 -17.15 0.21 9.51
C LYS A 317 -16.16 0.03 8.36
N LEU A 318 -16.56 -0.53 7.22
CA LEU A 318 -15.70 -0.67 6.03
C LEU A 318 -15.31 0.68 5.42
N VAL A 319 -16.24 1.64 5.33
CA VAL A 319 -15.93 3.00 4.85
C VAL A 319 -14.90 3.67 5.76
N LYS A 320 -15.09 3.60 7.09
CA LYS A 320 -14.11 4.09 8.07
C LYS A 320 -12.77 3.36 7.97
N ALA A 321 -12.79 2.05 7.69
CA ALA A 321 -11.58 1.27 7.48
C ALA A 321 -10.77 1.76 6.27
N LEU A 322 -11.43 2.08 5.14
CA LEU A 322 -10.75 2.59 3.94
C LEU A 322 -10.15 3.98 4.21
N ASN A 323 -10.90 4.85 4.87
CA ASN A 323 -10.41 6.17 5.28
C ASN A 323 -9.21 6.06 6.23
N SER A 324 -9.28 5.15 7.21
CA SER A 324 -8.17 4.92 8.13
C SER A 324 -6.94 4.35 7.44
N PHE A 325 -7.13 3.43 6.49
CA PHE A 325 -6.04 2.85 5.70
C PHE A 325 -5.36 3.91 4.82
N THR A 326 -6.17 4.79 4.23
CA THR A 326 -5.69 5.93 3.43
C THR A 326 -4.91 6.94 4.30
N PHE A 327 -5.40 7.23 5.51
CA PHE A 327 -4.69 8.12 6.44
C PHE A 327 -3.39 7.49 6.99
N LEU A 328 -3.32 6.16 7.11
CA LEU A 328 -2.08 5.45 7.43
C LEU A 328 -1.04 5.60 6.32
N LEU A 329 -1.46 5.54 5.06
CA LEU A 329 -0.60 5.83 3.90
C LEU A 329 -0.09 7.28 3.96
N GLU A 330 -0.95 8.24 4.30
CA GLU A 330 -0.55 9.64 4.44
C GLU A 330 0.49 9.83 5.56
N LEU A 331 0.29 9.20 6.73
CA LEU A 331 1.25 9.18 7.82
C LEU A 331 2.60 8.59 7.36
N TYR A 332 2.54 7.48 6.63
CA TYR A 332 3.73 6.79 6.15
C TYR A 332 4.56 7.66 5.21
N LEU A 333 3.93 8.27 4.20
CA LEU A 333 4.62 9.10 3.22
C LEU A 333 5.16 10.38 3.88
N THR A 334 4.43 10.98 4.81
CA THR A 334 4.92 12.11 5.61
C THR A 334 6.10 11.72 6.50
N TYR A 335 6.10 10.51 7.04
CA TYR A 335 7.24 9.95 7.77
C TYR A 335 8.44 9.76 6.85
N LEU A 336 8.26 9.27 5.62
CA LEU A 336 9.35 9.18 4.64
C LEU A 336 9.96 10.54 4.34
N ASP A 337 9.16 11.59 4.12
CA ASP A 337 9.68 12.96 3.89
C ASP A 337 10.52 13.48 5.08
N LYS A 338 10.29 12.95 6.30
CA LYS A 338 11.08 13.28 7.49
C LYS A 338 12.41 12.53 7.58
N ILE A 339 12.47 11.28 7.10
CA ILE A 339 13.64 10.39 7.30
C ILE A 339 14.49 10.19 6.04
N GLU A 340 13.93 10.41 4.86
CA GLU A 340 14.64 10.30 3.60
C GLU A 340 15.42 11.60 3.31
N ASP A 341 16.59 11.44 2.69
CA ASP A 341 17.45 12.56 2.34
C ASP A 341 17.18 12.95 0.88
N GLU A 342 16.34 13.97 0.70
CA GLU A 342 15.89 14.45 -0.62
C GLU A 342 17.05 14.88 -1.53
N SER A 343 18.20 15.26 -0.95
CA SER A 343 19.38 15.65 -1.73
C SER A 343 19.98 14.50 -2.56
N LYS A 344 19.58 13.25 -2.28
CA LYS A 344 20.00 12.05 -3.02
C LYS A 344 19.07 11.70 -4.18
N PHE A 345 17.94 12.38 -4.31
CA PHE A 345 17.00 12.13 -5.39
C PHE A 345 17.47 12.84 -6.67
N GLU A 346 17.52 12.08 -7.76
CA GLU A 346 17.96 12.59 -9.06
C GLU A 346 16.91 12.23 -10.11
N ILE A 347 16.71 13.13 -11.08
CA ILE A 347 15.82 12.87 -12.21
C ILE A 347 16.33 11.60 -12.94
N PRO A 348 15.46 10.60 -13.18
CA PRO A 348 15.85 9.39 -13.91
C PRO A 348 16.50 9.75 -15.25
N LYS A 349 17.68 9.19 -15.52
CA LYS A 349 18.47 9.51 -16.73
C LYS A 349 17.67 9.40 -18.04
N ILE A 350 16.74 8.44 -18.10
CA ILE A 350 15.88 8.25 -19.28
C ILE A 350 14.98 9.46 -19.60
N LEU A 351 14.71 10.30 -18.61
CA LEU A 351 13.93 11.52 -18.75
C LEU A 351 14.79 12.75 -19.10
N SER A 352 16.12 12.65 -19.04
CA SER A 352 17.02 13.78 -19.35
C SER A 352 16.91 14.33 -20.77
N PRO A 353 16.56 13.54 -21.82
CA PRO A 353 16.36 14.09 -23.17
C PRO A 353 15.17 15.07 -23.28
N PHE A 354 14.25 15.06 -22.31
CA PHE A 354 13.15 16.00 -22.24
C PHE A 354 13.58 17.25 -21.45
N GLU A 355 14.49 18.03 -22.04
CA GLU A 355 15.22 19.18 -21.43
C GLU A 355 14.35 20.17 -20.62
N GLN A 356 13.05 20.26 -20.91
CA GLN A 356 12.05 21.04 -20.18
C GLN A 356 10.78 20.20 -20.00
N VAL A 357 10.27 20.12 -18.77
CA VAL A 357 8.93 19.59 -18.46
C VAL A 357 8.04 20.79 -18.13
N ASP A 358 6.93 20.93 -18.84
CA ASP A 358 6.04 22.09 -18.71
C ASP A 358 4.91 21.83 -17.72
N ASP A 359 4.35 20.62 -17.75
CA ASP A 359 3.29 20.19 -16.85
C ASP A 359 3.56 18.77 -16.30
N ILE A 360 3.19 18.52 -15.04
CA ILE A 360 3.26 17.20 -14.41
C ILE A 360 1.86 16.74 -14.01
N LEU A 361 1.50 15.55 -14.45
CA LEU A 361 0.34 14.80 -13.97
C LEU A 361 0.82 13.64 -13.10
N THR A 362 0.63 13.72 -11.80
CA THR A 362 1.13 12.71 -10.86
C THR A 362 0.00 11.91 -10.23
N PHE A 363 0.17 10.59 -10.23
CA PHE A 363 -0.60 9.64 -9.43
C PHE A 363 0.07 9.37 -8.08
N ASN A 364 1.30 9.87 -7.86
CA ASN A 364 1.96 9.83 -6.56
C ASN A 364 1.42 10.96 -5.68
N TYR A 365 1.45 10.74 -4.38
CA TYR A 365 0.90 11.66 -3.38
C TYR A 365 1.91 12.72 -2.90
N THR A 366 3.20 12.46 -3.09
CA THR A 366 4.33 13.29 -2.62
C THR A 366 4.68 14.38 -3.63
N ASP A 367 5.27 15.49 -3.17
CA ASP A 367 5.69 16.59 -4.04
C ASP A 367 7.12 16.45 -4.57
N THR A 368 7.74 15.28 -4.43
CA THR A 368 9.12 15.05 -4.87
C THR A 368 9.34 15.36 -6.34
N ALA A 369 8.44 14.93 -7.24
CA ALA A 369 8.56 15.27 -8.65
C ALA A 369 8.41 16.78 -8.90
N GLN A 370 7.53 17.46 -8.15
CA GLN A 370 7.35 18.90 -8.23
C GLN A 370 8.67 19.62 -7.90
N GLN A 371 9.32 19.20 -6.81
CA GLN A 371 10.57 19.78 -6.34
C GLN A 371 11.73 19.48 -7.30
N LEU A 372 11.88 18.22 -7.75
CA LEU A 372 12.96 17.81 -8.65
C LEU A 372 12.94 18.54 -9.99
N TYR A 373 11.75 18.76 -10.56
CA TYR A 373 11.59 19.49 -11.82
C TYR A 373 11.38 21.00 -11.62
N ASN A 374 11.32 21.48 -10.37
CA ASN A 374 11.02 22.88 -10.02
C ASN A 374 9.75 23.41 -10.71
N ILE A 375 8.66 22.63 -10.64
CA ILE A 375 7.40 22.91 -11.32
C ILE A 375 6.48 23.79 -10.44
N PRO A 376 5.95 24.91 -10.97
CA PRO A 376 4.98 25.73 -10.27
C PRO A 376 3.69 24.96 -9.93
N ASP A 377 3.00 25.35 -8.86
CA ASP A 377 1.72 24.73 -8.45
C ASP A 377 0.66 24.72 -9.56
N ASN A 378 0.72 25.68 -10.49
CA ASN A 378 -0.20 25.79 -11.63
C ASN A 378 0.02 24.72 -12.72
N ASN A 379 1.22 24.14 -12.74
CA ASN A 379 1.71 23.23 -13.76
C ASN A 379 1.82 21.79 -13.22
N ILE A 380 1.28 21.52 -12.04
CA ILE A 380 1.19 20.16 -11.50
C ILE A 380 -0.24 19.83 -11.08
N HIS A 381 -0.62 18.58 -11.28
CA HIS A 381 -1.88 18.05 -10.80
C HIS A 381 -1.72 16.66 -10.19
N TYR A 382 -2.28 16.50 -8.99
CA TYR A 382 -2.25 15.27 -8.20
C TYR A 382 -3.59 14.54 -8.35
N ILE A 383 -3.62 13.51 -9.19
CA ILE A 383 -4.84 12.75 -9.49
C ILE A 383 -5.44 12.14 -8.23
N HIS A 384 -4.58 11.56 -7.39
CA HIS A 384 -4.99 10.90 -6.15
C HIS A 384 -4.84 11.79 -4.90
N GLY A 385 -4.74 13.12 -5.05
CA GLY A 385 -4.54 14.04 -3.93
C GLY A 385 -3.08 14.18 -3.51
N LYS A 386 -2.81 15.14 -2.60
CA LYS A 386 -1.47 15.55 -2.17
C LYS A 386 -1.41 15.57 -0.65
N LEU A 387 -0.32 15.05 -0.06
CA LEU A 387 -0.10 15.01 1.38
C LEU A 387 -0.40 16.35 2.07
N ASN A 388 -1.12 16.28 3.18
CA ASN A 388 -1.39 17.43 4.05
C ASN A 388 -1.57 16.98 5.52
N PHE A 389 -0.77 15.99 5.93
CA PHE A 389 -0.91 15.28 7.20
C PHE A 389 -0.98 16.20 8.43
N THR A 390 -0.35 17.37 8.40
CA THR A 390 -0.42 18.33 9.51
C THR A 390 -1.85 18.81 9.82
N LYS A 391 -2.70 18.92 8.79
CA LYS A 391 -4.09 19.40 8.91
C LYS A 391 -5.10 18.28 8.77
N ASP A 392 -4.80 17.27 7.99
CA ASP A 392 -5.73 16.21 7.64
C ASP A 392 -6.05 15.30 8.83
N THR A 393 -7.21 14.67 8.75
CA THR A 393 -7.74 13.69 9.70
C THR A 393 -8.19 12.47 8.89
N ILE A 394 -8.57 11.38 9.56
CA ILE A 394 -9.10 10.19 8.89
C ILE A 394 -10.28 10.55 7.97
N GLU A 395 -11.14 11.44 8.41
CA GLU A 395 -12.36 11.84 7.71
C GLU A 395 -12.12 12.91 6.64
N THR A 396 -11.02 13.67 6.74
CA THR A 396 -10.78 14.84 5.89
C THR A 396 -9.55 14.72 4.99
N SER A 397 -8.84 13.60 5.02
CA SER A 397 -7.70 13.35 4.13
C SER A 397 -8.13 13.52 2.67
N ASN A 398 -7.36 14.28 1.91
CA ASN A 398 -7.64 14.52 0.50
C ASN A 398 -7.08 13.41 -0.43
N LEU A 399 -6.38 12.42 0.13
CA LEU A 399 -5.83 11.31 -0.67
C LEU A 399 -6.95 10.42 -1.19
N VAL A 400 -6.87 9.98 -2.43
CA VAL A 400 -7.88 9.14 -3.09
C VAL A 400 -7.32 7.74 -3.26
N LEU A 401 -7.93 6.79 -2.55
CA LEU A 401 -7.61 5.36 -2.63
C LEU A 401 -8.94 4.61 -2.54
N GLY A 402 -9.20 3.71 -3.47
CA GLY A 402 -10.51 3.07 -3.55
C GLY A 402 -10.68 2.21 -4.79
N ILE A 403 -11.93 1.95 -5.12
CA ILE A 403 -12.33 1.07 -6.22
C ILE A 403 -12.70 1.88 -7.47
N GLU A 404 -12.70 1.22 -8.61
CA GLU A 404 -13.18 1.81 -9.87
C GLU A 404 -14.71 1.79 -9.94
N ASP A 405 -15.27 2.73 -10.70
CA ASP A 405 -16.70 2.72 -11.04
C ASP A 405 -16.99 1.62 -12.06
N ILE A 406 -17.89 0.71 -11.73
CA ILE A 406 -18.32 -0.36 -12.65
C ILE A 406 -19.21 0.23 -13.77
N ASP A 407 -20.11 1.14 -13.42
CA ASP A 407 -20.96 1.90 -14.36
C ASP A 407 -21.12 3.34 -13.87
N HIS A 408 -20.59 4.31 -14.62
CA HIS A 408 -20.69 5.73 -14.30
C HIS A 408 -22.13 6.28 -14.35
N ASN A 409 -23.10 5.51 -14.85
CA ASN A 409 -24.50 5.93 -14.94
C ASN A 409 -25.38 5.41 -13.79
N ILE A 410 -24.87 4.49 -12.96
CA ILE A 410 -25.62 3.88 -11.85
C ILE A 410 -24.99 4.33 -10.54
N ILE A 411 -25.82 4.89 -9.66
CA ILE A 411 -25.43 5.17 -8.28
C ILE A 411 -25.76 3.93 -7.45
N ASP A 412 -24.72 3.29 -6.94
CA ASP A 412 -24.81 2.17 -6.00
C ASP A 412 -24.43 2.68 -4.60
N ASP A 413 -25.42 2.81 -3.72
CA ASP A 413 -25.25 3.34 -2.37
C ASP A 413 -24.28 2.50 -1.52
N ASP A 414 -24.12 1.20 -1.83
CA ASP A 414 -23.18 0.33 -1.12
C ASP A 414 -21.73 0.53 -1.59
N LEU A 415 -21.52 1.01 -2.82
CA LEU A 415 -20.20 1.18 -3.43
C LEU A 415 -19.70 2.63 -3.48
N ILE A 416 -20.61 3.61 -3.48
CA ILE A 416 -20.29 5.01 -3.79
C ILE A 416 -19.17 5.61 -2.91
N ASP A 417 -19.16 5.30 -1.61
CA ASP A 417 -18.15 5.80 -0.68
C ASP A 417 -16.74 5.21 -0.94
N PHE A 418 -16.67 4.09 -1.65
CA PHE A 418 -15.41 3.42 -2.01
C PHE A 418 -14.90 3.86 -3.39
N GLN A 419 -15.76 4.42 -4.23
CA GLN A 419 -15.46 4.78 -5.61
C GLN A 419 -14.50 5.98 -5.72
N LYS A 420 -13.43 5.81 -6.51
CA LYS A 420 -12.41 6.86 -6.70
C LYS A 420 -13.01 8.14 -7.29
N THR A 421 -13.96 8.05 -8.21
CA THR A 421 -14.58 9.23 -8.83
C THR A 421 -15.37 10.05 -7.82
N PHE A 422 -16.17 9.40 -6.99
CA PHE A 422 -16.88 10.07 -5.89
C PHE A 422 -15.91 10.71 -4.91
N GLN A 423 -14.87 9.97 -4.49
CA GLN A 423 -13.84 10.50 -3.62
C GLN A 423 -13.13 11.73 -4.20
N ARG A 424 -12.76 11.72 -5.49
CA ARG A 424 -12.11 12.88 -6.15
C ARG A 424 -12.98 14.13 -6.10
N ILE A 425 -14.30 13.98 -6.29
CA ILE A 425 -15.27 15.08 -6.23
C ILE A 425 -15.39 15.62 -4.80
N VAL A 426 -15.62 14.74 -3.82
CA VAL A 426 -15.81 15.11 -2.40
C VAL A 426 -14.53 15.73 -1.82
N LYS A 427 -13.37 15.12 -2.10
CA LYS A 427 -12.05 15.56 -1.65
C LYS A 427 -11.51 16.74 -2.46
N LYS A 428 -12.24 17.17 -3.50
CA LYS A 428 -11.90 18.31 -4.37
C LYS A 428 -10.50 18.17 -4.98
N THR A 429 -10.08 16.94 -5.28
CA THR A 429 -8.82 16.71 -6.00
C THR A 429 -8.91 17.16 -7.45
N GLY A 430 -10.12 17.46 -7.94
CA GLY A 430 -10.38 18.29 -9.11
C GLY A 430 -9.98 17.65 -10.45
N SER A 431 -10.09 18.43 -11.53
CA SER A 431 -9.73 18.00 -12.89
C SER A 431 -8.81 19.02 -13.58
N LYS A 432 -7.97 19.71 -12.80
CA LYS A 432 -7.11 20.80 -13.27
C LYS A 432 -6.21 20.35 -14.42
N TYR A 433 -5.77 19.10 -14.45
CA TYR A 433 -4.96 18.56 -15.55
C TYR A 433 -5.59 18.74 -16.93
N ARG A 434 -6.92 18.86 -17.03
CA ARG A 434 -7.59 19.13 -18.30
C ARG A 434 -7.10 20.43 -18.94
N SER A 435 -6.69 21.43 -18.14
CA SER A 435 -6.11 22.66 -18.68
C SER A 435 -4.71 22.47 -19.27
N PHE A 436 -4.01 21.37 -18.97
CA PHE A 436 -2.73 21.05 -19.62
C PHE A 436 -2.91 20.81 -21.13
N PHE A 437 -4.11 20.40 -21.53
CA PHE A 437 -4.50 20.19 -22.94
C PHE A 437 -5.24 21.39 -23.54
N ASN A 438 -5.28 22.55 -22.86
CA ASN A 438 -5.65 23.81 -23.49
C ASN A 438 -4.45 24.33 -24.28
N LEU A 439 -4.25 23.78 -25.47
CA LEU A 439 -3.04 23.97 -26.26
C LEU A 439 -3.09 25.30 -27.02
N ASP A 440 -2.04 26.11 -26.89
CA ASP A 440 -1.86 27.31 -27.71
C ASP A 440 -1.51 26.93 -29.16
N HIS A 441 -1.99 27.72 -30.12
CA HIS A 441 -1.65 27.62 -31.54
C HIS A 441 -0.16 27.89 -31.84
N SER A 442 0.60 28.41 -30.88
CA SER A 442 2.07 28.55 -30.98
C SER A 442 2.83 27.22 -30.82
N ASN A 443 2.22 26.22 -30.18
CA ASN A 443 2.83 24.92 -30.00
C ASN A 443 2.83 24.15 -31.32
N ASN A 444 3.98 23.61 -31.69
CA ASN A 444 4.11 22.75 -32.87
C ASN A 444 4.03 21.26 -32.51
N LEU A 445 4.41 20.92 -31.28
CA LEU A 445 4.43 19.54 -30.80
C LEU A 445 4.07 19.49 -29.31
N VAL A 446 3.14 18.61 -28.97
CA VAL A 446 2.82 18.24 -27.59
C VAL A 446 3.24 16.81 -27.38
N ARG A 447 3.99 16.56 -26.31
CA ARG A 447 4.46 15.23 -25.95
C ARG A 447 3.95 14.87 -24.57
N VAL A 448 3.24 13.76 -24.48
CA VAL A 448 2.88 13.16 -23.20
C VAL A 448 3.86 12.03 -22.90
N ILE A 449 4.68 12.19 -21.87
CA ILE A 449 5.63 11.15 -21.43
C ILE A 449 5.02 10.44 -20.23
N ILE A 450 4.75 9.14 -20.35
CA ILE A 450 4.25 8.31 -19.26
C ILE A 450 5.41 7.48 -18.70
N TYR A 451 5.73 7.69 -17.42
CA TYR A 451 6.82 7.00 -16.74
C TYR A 451 6.40 6.45 -15.37
N GLY A 452 6.74 5.19 -15.10
CA GLY A 452 6.50 4.58 -13.79
C GLY A 452 5.02 4.32 -13.43
N HIS A 453 4.08 4.51 -14.36
CA HIS A 453 2.68 4.15 -14.19
C HIS A 453 2.38 2.78 -14.83
N SER A 454 1.50 1.97 -14.21
CA SER A 454 1.08 0.65 -14.73
C SER A 454 0.05 0.73 -15.86
N LEU A 455 -0.53 1.91 -16.08
CA LEU A 455 -1.68 2.17 -16.95
C LEU A 455 -2.89 1.33 -16.54
N ASP A 456 -3.11 1.17 -15.23
CA ASP A 456 -4.16 0.30 -14.71
C ASP A 456 -5.57 0.75 -15.13
N VAL A 457 -6.48 -0.22 -15.25
CA VAL A 457 -7.89 0.04 -15.56
C VAL A 457 -8.56 0.87 -14.47
N LEU A 458 -8.12 0.76 -13.21
CA LEU A 458 -8.63 1.61 -12.13
C LEU A 458 -8.41 3.12 -12.37
N ASP A 459 -7.48 3.49 -13.26
CA ASP A 459 -7.14 4.87 -13.63
C ASP A 459 -7.47 5.24 -15.09
N GLN A 460 -7.94 4.30 -15.91
CA GLN A 460 -9.25 4.52 -16.52
C GLN A 460 -9.53 5.87 -17.20
N GLU A 461 -10.38 6.61 -16.51
CA GLU A 461 -10.93 7.91 -16.89
C GLU A 461 -9.84 8.90 -17.32
N ILE A 462 -8.70 8.90 -16.62
CA ILE A 462 -7.61 9.84 -16.88
C ILE A 462 -6.95 9.53 -18.22
N PHE A 463 -6.65 8.26 -18.48
CA PHE A 463 -6.05 7.86 -19.75
C PHE A 463 -7.01 8.04 -20.91
N LYS A 464 -8.30 7.64 -20.78
CA LYS A 464 -9.31 7.89 -21.82
C LYS A 464 -9.30 9.35 -22.23
N LYS A 465 -9.29 10.28 -21.27
CA LYS A 465 -9.25 11.71 -21.56
C LYS A 465 -7.98 12.14 -22.32
N ILE A 466 -6.80 11.61 -21.98
CA ILE A 466 -5.55 11.91 -22.70
C ILE A 466 -5.64 11.43 -24.15
N PHE A 467 -6.18 10.23 -24.39
CA PHE A 467 -6.32 9.67 -25.73
C PHE A 467 -7.43 10.35 -26.55
N ASP A 468 -8.50 10.83 -25.91
CA ASP A 468 -9.50 11.67 -26.58
C ASP A 468 -8.89 12.96 -27.12
N GLU A 469 -7.97 13.60 -26.36
CA GLU A 469 -7.27 14.79 -26.84
C GLU A 469 -6.32 14.48 -28.01
N LEU A 470 -5.65 13.32 -27.98
CA LEU A 470 -4.84 12.84 -29.10
C LEU A 470 -5.70 12.68 -30.36
N ASP A 471 -6.88 12.07 -30.24
CA ASP A 471 -7.82 11.89 -31.34
C ASP A 471 -8.37 13.23 -31.87
N ASN A 472 -8.67 14.17 -30.99
CA ASN A 472 -9.13 15.51 -31.41
C ASN A 472 -8.06 16.24 -32.23
N ILE A 473 -6.80 16.19 -31.80
CA ILE A 473 -5.68 16.87 -32.48
C ILE A 473 -5.40 16.21 -33.83
N THR A 474 -5.38 14.88 -33.87
CA THR A 474 -5.03 14.11 -35.08
C THR A 474 -6.12 14.19 -36.16
N ASN A 475 -7.40 14.25 -35.77
CA ASN A 475 -8.51 14.37 -36.72
C ASN A 475 -8.75 15.80 -37.21
N THR A 476 -8.20 16.82 -36.54
CA THR A 476 -8.35 18.22 -36.96
C THR A 476 -7.41 18.54 -38.12
N SER A 477 -7.88 18.36 -39.35
CA SER A 477 -7.08 18.44 -40.59
C SER A 477 -6.42 19.80 -40.86
N SER A 478 -6.82 20.86 -40.15
CA SER A 478 -6.35 22.24 -40.33
C SER A 478 -5.32 22.70 -39.30
N SER A 479 -4.97 21.88 -38.30
CA SER A 479 -4.03 22.26 -37.25
C SER A 479 -2.60 21.80 -37.58
N PRO A 480 -1.57 22.68 -37.50
CA PRO A 480 -0.17 22.27 -37.60
C PRO A 480 0.33 21.57 -36.32
N LEU A 481 -0.45 21.65 -35.23
CA LEU A 481 -0.17 21.05 -33.95
C LEU A 481 -0.19 19.54 -34.04
N ARG A 482 0.87 18.89 -33.53
CA ARG A 482 0.92 17.44 -33.40
C ARG A 482 1.01 17.03 -31.95
N MET A 483 0.47 15.86 -31.63
CA MET A 483 0.59 15.24 -30.33
C MET A 483 1.16 13.82 -30.48
N GLU A 484 2.09 13.46 -29.58
CA GLU A 484 2.61 12.11 -29.45
C GLU A 484 2.60 11.68 -27.98
N ILE A 485 2.46 10.37 -27.74
CA ILE A 485 2.51 9.77 -26.41
C ILE A 485 3.69 8.80 -26.38
N ILE A 486 4.58 9.00 -25.42
CA ILE A 486 5.72 8.14 -25.16
C ILE A 486 5.46 7.38 -23.86
N ILE A 487 5.42 6.06 -23.94
CA ILE A 487 5.18 5.17 -22.81
C ILE A 487 6.46 4.41 -22.51
N LEU A 488 7.02 4.70 -21.35
CA LEU A 488 8.26 4.07 -20.90
C LEU A 488 7.96 2.82 -20.08
N HIS A 489 8.51 1.69 -20.50
CA HIS A 489 8.48 0.44 -19.75
C HIS A 489 9.87 0.13 -19.17
N TYR A 490 9.93 -0.55 -18.04
CA TYR A 490 11.19 -0.77 -17.33
C TYR A 490 11.35 -2.18 -16.77
N GLY A 491 12.60 -2.60 -16.57
CA GLY A 491 12.93 -3.83 -15.87
C GLY A 491 14.43 -3.91 -15.58
N LYS A 492 14.83 -4.60 -14.50
CA LYS A 492 16.26 -4.84 -14.21
C LYS A 492 16.88 -5.81 -15.21
N THR A 493 16.04 -6.58 -15.90
CA THR A 493 16.41 -7.51 -16.96
C THR A 493 15.49 -7.30 -18.17
N GLU A 494 15.93 -7.75 -19.34
CA GLU A 494 15.12 -7.72 -20.57
C GLU A 494 13.78 -8.46 -20.40
N ILE A 495 13.77 -9.55 -19.64
CA ILE A 495 12.56 -10.32 -19.32
C ILE A 495 11.59 -9.47 -18.50
N GLN A 496 12.06 -8.78 -17.46
CA GLN A 496 11.20 -7.93 -16.63
C GLN A 496 10.65 -6.75 -17.44
N SER A 497 11.49 -6.13 -18.28
CA SER A 497 11.08 -5.06 -19.18
C SER A 497 9.99 -5.52 -20.15
N THR A 498 10.12 -6.73 -20.69
CA THR A 498 9.10 -7.35 -21.54
C THR A 498 7.80 -7.65 -20.80
N ILE A 499 7.86 -8.05 -19.53
CA ILE A 499 6.67 -8.30 -18.70
C ILE A 499 5.91 -6.99 -18.45
N ASP A 500 6.62 -5.91 -18.10
CA ASP A 500 6.02 -4.59 -17.91
C ASP A 500 5.38 -4.08 -19.21
N LEU A 501 6.09 -4.17 -20.35
CA LEU A 501 5.54 -3.84 -21.66
C LEU A 501 4.24 -4.59 -21.96
N LYS A 502 4.22 -5.91 -21.79
CA LYS A 502 3.03 -6.74 -22.01
C LYS A 502 1.87 -6.33 -21.10
N SER A 503 2.16 -6.00 -19.84
CA SER A 503 1.15 -5.52 -18.88
C SER A 503 0.55 -4.19 -19.33
N LYS A 504 1.39 -3.21 -19.68
CA LYS A 504 0.95 -1.89 -20.18
C LYS A 504 0.12 -1.99 -21.45
N VAL A 505 0.55 -2.81 -22.42
CA VAL A 505 -0.20 -3.04 -23.67
C VAL A 505 -1.54 -3.71 -23.38
N ARG A 506 -1.58 -4.70 -22.47
CA ARG A 506 -2.83 -5.35 -22.07
C ARG A 506 -3.80 -4.36 -21.44
N ASN A 507 -3.35 -3.54 -20.51
CA ASN A 507 -4.22 -2.60 -19.81
C ASN A 507 -4.73 -1.51 -20.77
N LEU A 508 -3.85 -0.93 -21.61
CA LEU A 508 -4.29 0.02 -22.64
C LEU A 508 -5.24 -0.61 -23.66
N SER A 509 -5.04 -1.87 -24.03
CA SER A 509 -5.96 -2.58 -24.92
C SER A 509 -7.35 -2.75 -24.28
N ALA A 510 -7.43 -2.90 -22.96
CA ALA A 510 -8.69 -2.93 -22.23
C ALA A 510 -9.37 -1.54 -22.18
N ILE A 511 -8.57 -0.47 -22.08
CA ILE A 511 -9.07 0.91 -22.01
C ILE A 511 -9.54 1.44 -23.39
N LEU A 512 -8.76 1.21 -24.44
CA LEU A 512 -8.95 1.81 -25.78
C LEU A 512 -9.49 0.86 -26.84
N GLY A 513 -9.33 -0.46 -26.64
CA GLY A 513 -9.53 -1.46 -27.67
C GLY A 513 -8.27 -1.75 -28.50
N LYS A 514 -8.17 -2.99 -28.99
CA LYS A 514 -6.97 -3.51 -29.69
C LYS A 514 -6.70 -2.82 -31.02
N ASP A 515 -7.74 -2.65 -31.85
CA ASP A 515 -7.58 -2.09 -33.19
C ASP A 515 -7.11 -0.62 -33.13
N LYS A 516 -7.65 0.15 -32.19
CA LYS A 516 -7.24 1.52 -31.95
C LYS A 516 -5.78 1.63 -31.53
N LEU A 517 -5.33 0.76 -30.62
CA LEU A 517 -3.91 0.76 -30.19
C LEU A 517 -2.95 0.40 -31.34
N ILE A 518 -3.35 -0.51 -32.23
CA ILE A 518 -2.57 -0.85 -33.44
C ILE A 518 -2.51 0.35 -34.39
N GLU A 519 -3.62 1.04 -34.61
CA GLU A 519 -3.67 2.25 -35.45
C GLU A 519 -2.73 3.35 -34.91
N LEU A 520 -2.81 3.65 -33.61
CA LEU A 520 -2.00 4.69 -32.98
C LEU A 520 -0.49 4.40 -33.04
N THR A 521 -0.10 3.13 -32.87
CA THR A 521 1.30 2.72 -32.97
C THR A 521 1.79 2.71 -34.42
N ALA A 522 0.99 2.24 -35.37
CA ALA A 522 1.33 2.26 -36.80
C ALA A 522 1.53 3.69 -37.35
N ASN A 523 0.77 4.65 -36.83
CA ASN A 523 0.86 6.06 -37.22
C ASN A 523 1.95 6.85 -36.48
N ASN A 524 2.76 6.21 -35.63
CA ASN A 524 3.78 6.87 -34.79
C ASN A 524 3.19 7.96 -33.88
N LEU A 525 2.00 7.72 -33.33
CA LEU A 525 1.36 8.60 -32.34
C LEU A 525 1.59 8.10 -30.91
N VAL A 526 1.78 6.79 -30.74
CA VAL A 526 2.08 6.14 -29.47
C VAL A 526 3.34 5.31 -29.62
N HIS A 527 4.30 5.52 -28.71
CA HIS A 527 5.57 4.83 -28.68
C HIS A 527 5.71 4.06 -27.38
N PHE A 528 6.11 2.79 -27.45
CA PHE A 528 6.54 2.01 -26.30
C PHE A 528 8.06 1.91 -26.33
N ILE A 529 8.73 2.40 -25.29
CA ILE A 529 10.20 2.47 -25.26
C ILE A 529 10.73 1.86 -23.96
N ASP A 530 11.80 1.07 -24.09
CA ASP A 530 12.50 0.51 -22.94
C ASP A 530 13.31 1.61 -22.23
N ALA A 531 13.05 1.79 -20.94
CA ALA A 531 13.68 2.84 -20.14
C ALA A 531 15.21 2.66 -19.96
N SER A 532 15.78 1.53 -20.38
CA SER A 532 17.23 1.31 -20.45
C SER A 532 17.86 1.79 -21.76
N LYS A 533 17.06 2.07 -22.80
CA LYS A 533 17.53 2.41 -24.16
C LYS A 533 17.44 3.91 -24.43
N LEU A 534 18.37 4.67 -23.86
CA LEU A 534 18.43 6.13 -24.04
C LEU A 534 18.53 6.53 -25.52
N ASP A 535 19.34 5.83 -26.31
CA ASP A 535 19.56 6.11 -27.73
C ASP A 535 18.26 6.01 -28.56
N GLU A 536 17.34 5.13 -28.17
CA GLU A 536 16.04 4.96 -28.83
C GLU A 536 15.13 6.19 -28.60
N ILE A 537 15.12 6.72 -27.38
CA ILE A 537 14.40 7.96 -27.05
C ILE A 537 14.97 9.14 -27.82
N GLU A 538 16.29 9.30 -27.83
CA GLU A 538 16.94 10.41 -28.54
C GLU A 538 16.64 10.38 -30.04
N THR A 539 16.60 9.18 -30.63
CA THR A 539 16.23 8.98 -32.04
C THR A 539 14.78 9.40 -32.29
N ILE A 540 13.83 8.96 -31.47
CA ILE A 540 12.41 9.32 -31.61
C ILE A 540 12.20 10.83 -31.45
N ILE A 541 12.83 11.45 -30.45
CA ILE A 541 12.77 12.90 -30.23
C ILE A 541 13.30 13.65 -31.46
N TYR A 542 14.41 13.20 -32.03
CA TYR A 542 15.00 13.78 -33.23
C TYR A 542 14.07 13.66 -34.45
N GLU A 543 13.52 12.47 -34.69
CA GLU A 543 12.60 12.21 -35.81
C GLU A 543 11.31 13.03 -35.70
N SER A 544 10.72 13.10 -34.50
CA SER A 544 9.50 13.88 -34.27
C SER A 544 9.73 15.37 -34.46
N LYS A 545 10.86 15.92 -33.99
CA LYS A 545 11.26 17.32 -34.28
C LYS A 545 11.40 17.59 -35.79
N LYS A 546 11.97 16.65 -36.55
CA LYS A 546 12.12 16.77 -38.01
C LYS A 546 10.77 16.73 -38.74
N ARG A 547 9.88 15.82 -38.35
CA ARG A 547 8.55 15.65 -38.95
C ARG A 547 7.68 16.90 -38.83
N THR A 548 7.81 17.67 -37.76
CA THR A 548 7.12 18.96 -37.57
C THR A 548 7.70 20.11 -38.37
N GLN A 549 8.98 20.05 -38.78
CA GLN A 549 9.61 21.11 -39.60
C GLN A 549 9.24 21.00 -41.09
N ILE A 550 8.89 19.80 -41.57
CA ILE A 550 8.57 19.55 -42.99
C ILE A 550 7.18 20.12 -43.37
N ASN A 551 6.26 20.24 -42.41
CA ASN A 551 4.88 20.71 -42.66
C ASN A 551 4.68 22.22 -42.46
N THR A 552 5.73 22.97 -42.10
CA THR A 552 5.67 24.44 -41.91
C THR A 552 6.06 25.25 -43.15
N PHE A 553 6.09 24.63 -44.35
CA PHE A 553 6.40 25.30 -45.62
C PHE A 553 5.24 25.31 -46.60
#